data_AF-A0A7Y5F349-F1
#
_entry.id   AF-A0A7Y5F349-F1
#
_cell.length_a   1.000
_cell.length_b   1.000
_cell.length_c   1.000
_cell.angle_alpha   90.00
_cell.angle_beta   90.00
_cell.angle_gamma   90.00
#
_symmetry.space_group_name_H-M   'P 1'
#
loop_
_entity.id
_entity.type
_entity.pdbx_description
1 polymer ?
#
loop_
_entity_poly.entity_id
_entity_poly.type
_entity_poly.pdbx_seq_one_letter_code
_entity_poly.pdbx_strand_id
1 'polypeptide(L)'
;IVLSQITFDDPLTQTRLLTLDRCMAEIAAGPEWRHFPYESIGAFIEAKWCTGSHAAPDCQITAGNQHQRDQHVLNLYTLHYGEDVLNAFGLGVHARWVPPQTGPQTAWAAAFSFSEGGRTVVGEGFSVSFLEYGSAVEPIHELHFGMNNDYKIGETTLTYPAQLPQRDELALYIASPESLLSQGQIVLTGLAETVQAALDAHTITTCEYGPYNNDGIPPACTLRPLTAEEEQAAKTEAEQFFANQQAVLAENYEGMFAALEKAFPFQTCWAEE
;
A
#
# COMPACT_ATOMS: atom_id res chain seq x y z
N ILE A 1 -25.09 6.82 -7.07
CA ILE A 1 -25.00 6.37 -8.48
C ILE A 1 -25.29 4.87 -8.49
N VAL A 2 -26.05 4.36 -9.46
CA VAL A 2 -26.28 2.90 -9.57
C VAL A 2 -25.24 2.33 -10.53
N LEU A 3 -24.45 1.36 -10.11
CA LEU A 3 -23.32 0.82 -10.89
C LEU A 3 -23.73 0.31 -12.28
N SER A 4 -24.94 -0.24 -12.40
CA SER A 4 -25.51 -0.71 -13.68
C SER A 4 -25.84 0.41 -14.69
N GLN A 5 -25.77 1.68 -14.28
CA GLN A 5 -25.97 2.84 -15.16
C GLN A 5 -24.66 3.38 -15.73
N ILE A 6 -23.51 2.89 -15.24
CA ILE A 6 -22.18 3.33 -15.66
C ILE A 6 -21.77 2.53 -16.90
N THR A 7 -21.35 3.24 -17.94
CA THR A 7 -20.75 2.70 -19.14
C THR A 7 -19.23 2.73 -19.03
N PHE A 8 -18.57 1.67 -19.50
CA PHE A 8 -17.11 1.53 -19.42
C PHE A 8 -16.51 1.52 -20.82
N ASP A 9 -15.33 2.16 -20.95
CA ASP A 9 -14.50 2.07 -22.16
C ASP A 9 -14.09 0.61 -22.46
N ASP A 10 -13.90 -0.20 -21.40
CA ASP A 10 -13.50 -1.59 -21.46
C ASP A 10 -14.52 -2.50 -20.74
N PRO A 11 -15.19 -3.41 -21.46
CA PRO A 11 -16.13 -4.37 -20.86
C PRO A 11 -15.52 -5.27 -19.79
N LEU A 12 -14.22 -5.61 -19.90
CA LEU A 12 -13.55 -6.46 -18.92
C LEU A 12 -13.39 -5.74 -17.57
N THR A 13 -13.00 -4.47 -17.60
CA THR A 13 -12.98 -3.59 -16.42
C THR A 13 -14.35 -3.52 -15.74
N GLN A 14 -15.43 -3.39 -16.53
CA GLN A 14 -16.81 -3.39 -15.99
C GLN A 14 -17.14 -4.70 -15.26
N THR A 15 -16.88 -5.85 -15.90
CA THR A 15 -17.11 -7.17 -15.30
C THR A 15 -16.36 -7.32 -13.98
N ARG A 16 -15.07 -6.94 -13.96
CA ARG A 16 -14.24 -7.01 -12.75
C ARG A 16 -14.76 -6.13 -11.63
N LEU A 17 -15.15 -4.89 -11.93
CA LEU A 17 -15.73 -3.99 -10.94
C LEU A 17 -17.02 -4.56 -10.35
N LEU A 18 -17.93 -5.09 -11.19
CA LEU A 18 -19.18 -5.72 -10.75
C LEU A 18 -18.93 -6.97 -9.88
N THR A 19 -17.92 -7.77 -10.21
CA THR A 19 -17.51 -8.95 -9.43
C THR A 19 -16.97 -8.53 -8.06
N LEU A 20 -16.10 -7.52 -8.02
CA LEU A 20 -15.54 -6.97 -6.78
C LEU A 20 -16.62 -6.33 -5.90
N ASP A 21 -17.54 -5.55 -6.47
CA ASP A 21 -18.66 -4.92 -5.75
C ASP A 21 -19.51 -5.98 -5.03
N ARG A 22 -19.88 -7.05 -5.75
CA ARG A 22 -20.61 -8.17 -5.15
C ARG A 22 -19.83 -8.80 -4.01
N CYS A 23 -18.54 -9.09 -4.21
CA CYS A 23 -17.74 -9.72 -3.18
C CYS A 23 -17.59 -8.84 -1.93
N MET A 24 -17.34 -7.54 -2.11
CA MET A 24 -17.27 -6.60 -0.98
C MET A 24 -18.59 -6.46 -0.25
N ALA A 25 -19.71 -6.44 -0.97
CA ALA A 25 -21.04 -6.44 -0.36
C ALA A 25 -21.31 -7.74 0.44
N GLU A 26 -20.81 -8.89 -0.02
CA GLU A 26 -20.90 -10.17 0.70
C GLU A 26 -20.04 -10.18 1.97
N ILE A 27 -18.80 -9.66 1.91
CA ILE A 27 -17.94 -9.46 3.09
C ILE A 27 -18.64 -8.56 4.12
N ALA A 28 -19.22 -7.46 3.65
CA ALA A 28 -19.84 -6.43 4.46
C ALA A 28 -21.35 -6.65 4.70
N ALA A 29 -21.83 -7.89 4.60
CA ALA A 29 -23.25 -8.22 4.81
C ALA A 29 -23.68 -8.17 6.28
N GLY A 30 -22.73 -8.15 7.22
CA GLY A 30 -22.99 -8.10 8.66
C GLY A 30 -23.57 -6.75 9.13
N PRO A 31 -24.43 -6.72 10.16
CA PRO A 31 -25.06 -5.49 10.67
C PRO A 31 -24.07 -4.47 11.27
N GLU A 32 -22.85 -4.90 11.59
CA GLU A 32 -21.77 -4.06 12.10
C GLU A 32 -21.08 -3.22 11.02
N TRP A 33 -21.34 -3.51 9.75
CA TRP A 33 -20.77 -2.77 8.63
C TRP A 33 -21.62 -1.54 8.30
N ARG A 34 -20.94 -0.41 8.16
CA ARG A 34 -21.49 0.79 7.54
C ARG A 34 -21.13 0.76 6.07
N HIS A 35 -22.09 1.17 5.23
CA HIS A 35 -21.91 1.23 3.78
C HIS A 35 -22.31 2.61 3.28
N PHE A 36 -21.40 3.22 2.51
CA PHE A 36 -21.62 4.42 1.74
C PHE A 36 -21.72 4.01 0.27
N PRO A 37 -22.90 4.16 -0.36
CA PRO A 37 -23.12 3.74 -1.73
C PRO A 37 -22.29 4.59 -2.70
N TYR A 38 -22.21 4.17 -3.96
CA TYR A 38 -21.45 4.89 -4.99
C TYR A 38 -21.82 6.37 -5.08
N GLU A 39 -20.83 7.23 -4.83
CA GLU A 39 -20.91 8.69 -4.96
C GLU A 39 -19.82 9.19 -5.89
N SER A 40 -20.10 10.31 -6.59
CA SER A 40 -19.10 10.97 -7.43
C SER A 40 -18.37 12.04 -6.63
N ILE A 41 -17.06 11.87 -6.45
CA ILE A 41 -16.19 12.80 -5.72
C ILE A 41 -14.97 13.12 -6.58
N GLY A 42 -14.91 14.33 -7.14
CA GLY A 42 -13.87 14.69 -8.11
C GLY A 42 -13.93 13.77 -9.34
N ALA A 43 -12.80 13.11 -9.65
CA ALA A 43 -12.69 12.16 -10.75
C ALA A 43 -13.10 10.71 -10.39
N PHE A 44 -13.59 10.48 -9.17
CA PHE A 44 -13.90 9.14 -8.65
C PHE A 44 -15.40 8.90 -8.61
N ILE A 45 -15.81 7.66 -8.88
CA ILE A 45 -17.10 7.10 -8.48
C ILE A 45 -16.78 5.94 -7.54
N GLU A 46 -17.04 6.11 -6.25
CA GLU A 46 -16.55 5.19 -5.22
C GLU A 46 -17.62 4.80 -4.21
N ALA A 47 -17.57 3.55 -3.76
CA ALA A 47 -18.36 3.00 -2.66
C ALA A 47 -17.42 2.54 -1.53
N LYS A 48 -17.87 2.72 -0.29
CA LYS A 48 -17.04 2.44 0.91
C LYS A 48 -17.79 1.59 1.90
N TRP A 49 -17.09 0.65 2.51
CA TRP A 49 -17.58 -0.15 3.62
C TRP A 49 -16.61 -0.05 4.78
N CYS A 50 -17.14 0.08 6.00
CA CYS A 50 -16.28 -0.01 7.17
C CYS A 50 -16.97 -0.53 8.42
N THR A 51 -16.18 -1.18 9.27
CA THR A 51 -16.57 -1.61 10.62
C THR A 51 -15.42 -1.44 11.62
N GLY A 52 -15.70 -1.66 12.89
CA GLY A 52 -14.79 -1.43 14.01
C GLY A 52 -14.99 -0.09 14.70
N SER A 53 -14.64 -0.03 15.98
CA SER A 53 -14.89 1.12 16.86
C SER A 53 -14.10 2.39 16.48
N HIS A 54 -13.02 2.26 15.72
CA HIS A 54 -12.20 3.40 15.29
C HIS A 54 -12.20 3.62 13.77
N ALA A 55 -13.07 2.93 13.02
CA ALA A 55 -13.29 3.27 11.62
C ALA A 55 -13.93 4.66 11.51
N ALA A 56 -13.42 5.48 10.58
CA ALA A 56 -13.88 6.85 10.38
C ALA A 56 -15.40 6.91 10.12
N PRO A 57 -16.08 8.01 10.52
CA PRO A 57 -17.51 8.19 10.29
C PRO A 57 -17.95 8.00 8.83
N ASP A 58 -17.10 8.40 7.89
CA ASP A 58 -17.28 8.37 6.44
C ASP A 58 -16.51 7.24 5.75
N CYS A 59 -16.03 6.26 6.54
CA CYS A 59 -15.22 5.14 6.06
C CYS A 59 -13.95 5.55 5.29
N GLN A 60 -13.39 6.74 5.53
CA GLN A 60 -12.04 7.05 5.07
C GLN A 60 -11.01 6.13 5.74
N ILE A 61 -10.03 5.69 4.95
CA ILE A 61 -8.85 5.00 5.48
C ILE A 61 -8.04 6.02 6.26
N THR A 62 -8.02 5.89 7.58
CA THR A 62 -7.19 6.71 8.46
C THR A 62 -5.82 6.08 8.64
N ALA A 63 -4.87 6.84 9.19
CA ALA A 63 -3.66 6.24 9.72
C ALA A 63 -4.04 5.16 10.75
N GLY A 64 -3.36 4.03 10.71
CA GLY A 64 -3.41 3.06 11.79
C GLY A 64 -2.33 3.48 12.76
N ASN A 65 -2.71 4.02 13.90
CA ASN A 65 -1.84 4.15 15.06
C ASN A 65 -2.55 3.49 16.23
N GLN A 66 -1.94 3.47 17.42
CA GLN A 66 -2.57 2.85 18.60
C GLN A 66 -3.99 3.38 18.91
N HIS A 67 -4.30 4.63 18.55
CA HIS A 67 -5.59 5.27 18.80
C HIS A 67 -6.62 4.99 17.69
N GLN A 68 -6.20 4.30 16.63
CA GLN A 68 -7.01 4.00 15.45
C GLN A 68 -6.98 2.49 15.14
N ARG A 69 -6.73 1.65 16.15
CA ARG A 69 -6.90 0.18 16.08
C ARG A 69 -8.37 -0.20 16.05
N ASP A 70 -8.71 -1.41 15.64
CA ASP A 70 -10.11 -1.84 15.43
C ASP A 70 -10.79 -1.06 14.29
N GLN A 71 -10.22 -1.19 13.09
CA GLN A 71 -10.84 -0.71 11.85
C GLN A 71 -10.71 -1.76 10.76
N HIS A 72 -11.79 -1.94 10.00
CA HIS A 72 -11.77 -2.65 8.73
C HIS A 72 -12.46 -1.76 7.71
N VAL A 73 -11.75 -1.41 6.64
CA VAL A 73 -12.22 -0.47 5.61
C VAL A 73 -11.99 -1.10 4.25
N LEU A 74 -13.01 -1.04 3.39
CA LEU A 74 -12.97 -1.41 1.97
C LEU A 74 -13.44 -0.19 1.16
N ASN A 75 -12.73 0.10 0.07
CA ASN A 75 -13.10 1.12 -0.91
C ASN A 75 -12.96 0.52 -2.31
N LEU A 76 -14.01 0.64 -3.11
CA LEU A 76 -14.03 0.25 -4.52
C LEU A 76 -14.38 1.46 -5.36
N TYR A 77 -13.56 1.76 -6.35
CA TYR A 77 -13.78 2.92 -7.20
C TYR A 77 -13.54 2.63 -8.68
N THR A 78 -14.16 3.47 -9.51
CA THR A 78 -13.84 3.67 -10.92
C THR A 78 -13.64 5.16 -11.17
N LEU A 79 -13.10 5.53 -12.32
CA LEU A 79 -12.76 6.91 -12.65
C LEU A 79 -13.61 7.43 -13.81
N HIS A 80 -13.75 8.74 -13.92
CA HIS A 80 -14.38 9.41 -15.07
C HIS A 80 -13.64 10.72 -15.38
N TYR A 81 -13.90 11.31 -16.55
CA TYR A 81 -13.39 12.63 -16.92
C TYR A 81 -14.52 13.67 -16.98
N GLY A 82 -14.30 14.80 -16.30
CA GLY A 82 -15.14 15.99 -16.47
C GLY A 82 -16.55 15.84 -15.91
N GLU A 83 -17.54 16.29 -16.68
CA GLU A 83 -18.95 16.30 -16.27
C GLU A 83 -19.71 15.01 -16.64
N ASP A 84 -19.11 14.12 -17.44
CA ASP A 84 -19.75 12.89 -17.90
C ASP A 84 -19.51 11.74 -16.93
N VAL A 85 -20.09 11.87 -15.75
CA VAL A 85 -19.95 10.95 -14.61
C VAL A 85 -20.48 9.53 -14.87
N LEU A 86 -21.07 9.25 -16.03
CA LEU A 86 -21.54 7.91 -16.38
C LEU A 86 -20.60 7.17 -17.32
N ASN A 87 -19.65 7.86 -17.96
CA ASN A 87 -18.61 7.25 -18.79
C ASN A 87 -17.34 7.06 -17.97
N ALA A 88 -17.15 5.83 -17.51
CA ALA A 88 -16.09 5.47 -16.58
C ALA A 88 -14.97 4.65 -17.22
N PHE A 89 -13.81 4.67 -16.57
CA PHE A 89 -12.64 3.89 -16.93
C PHE A 89 -11.84 3.50 -15.68
N GLY A 90 -11.03 2.47 -15.84
CA GLY A 90 -10.18 1.94 -14.77
C GLY A 90 -10.97 1.34 -13.61
N LEU A 91 -10.25 0.75 -12.68
CA LEU A 91 -10.79 0.35 -11.39
C LEU A 91 -9.71 0.50 -10.33
N GLY A 92 -10.12 0.68 -9.09
CA GLY A 92 -9.21 0.45 -7.99
C GLY A 92 -9.89 -0.01 -6.72
N VAL A 93 -9.07 -0.62 -5.88
CA VAL A 93 -9.45 -1.19 -4.59
C VAL A 93 -8.49 -0.64 -3.55
N HIS A 94 -9.04 -0.19 -2.43
CA HIS A 94 -8.29 -0.05 -1.21
C HIS A 94 -8.92 -0.90 -0.12
N ALA A 95 -8.11 -1.63 0.62
CA ALA A 95 -8.55 -2.40 1.76
C ALA A 95 -7.59 -2.19 2.92
N ARG A 96 -8.10 -2.10 4.13
CA ARG A 96 -7.29 -2.00 5.34
C ARG A 96 -7.96 -2.76 6.46
N TRP A 97 -7.19 -3.57 7.16
CA TRP A 97 -7.61 -4.18 8.41
C TRP A 97 -6.57 -3.91 9.48
N VAL A 98 -7.00 -3.30 10.59
CA VAL A 98 -6.22 -3.09 11.80
C VAL A 98 -6.93 -3.78 12.96
N PRO A 99 -6.34 -4.80 13.58
CA PRO A 99 -6.99 -5.55 14.66
C PRO A 99 -7.27 -4.67 15.89
N PRO A 100 -8.28 -5.00 16.69
CA PRO A 100 -8.48 -4.38 18.00
C PRO A 100 -7.29 -4.63 18.92
N GLN A 101 -7.02 -3.69 19.83
CA GLN A 101 -6.03 -3.89 20.87
C GLN A 101 -6.55 -4.90 21.90
N THR A 102 -6.06 -6.14 21.84
CA THR A 102 -6.45 -7.22 22.73
C THR A 102 -5.30 -7.62 23.65
N GLY A 103 -4.96 -6.71 24.57
CA GLY A 103 -3.91 -6.93 25.57
C GLY A 103 -2.49 -6.56 25.09
N PRO A 104 -1.44 -7.14 25.70
CA PRO A 104 -0.04 -6.74 25.47
C PRO A 104 0.60 -7.38 24.24
N GLN A 105 -0.11 -8.27 23.54
CA GLN A 105 0.43 -8.99 22.39
C GLN A 105 0.52 -8.07 21.17
N THR A 106 1.54 -8.30 20.35
CA THR A 106 1.63 -7.65 19.05
C THR A 106 0.62 -8.26 18.10
N ALA A 107 0.16 -7.45 17.15
CA ALA A 107 -0.77 -7.91 16.13
C ALA A 107 -0.45 -7.24 14.80
N TRP A 108 -0.45 -8.06 13.75
CA TRP A 108 -0.27 -7.59 12.38
C TRP A 108 -1.55 -6.98 11.84
N ALA A 109 -1.42 -5.84 11.20
CA ALA A 109 -2.40 -5.23 10.33
C ALA A 109 -1.91 -5.33 8.89
N ALA A 110 -2.84 -5.23 7.95
CA ALA A 110 -2.51 -5.14 6.54
C ALA A 110 -3.30 -4.03 5.85
N ALA A 111 -2.67 -3.42 4.87
CA ALA A 111 -3.33 -2.55 3.90
C ALA A 111 -2.98 -3.04 2.49
N PHE A 112 -3.96 -2.99 1.60
CA PHE A 112 -3.84 -3.35 0.21
C PHE A 112 -4.37 -2.20 -0.64
N SER A 113 -3.66 -1.85 -1.69
CA SER A 113 -4.17 -0.99 -2.75
C SER A 113 -3.90 -1.61 -4.11
N PHE A 114 -4.82 -1.42 -5.03
CA PHE A 114 -4.69 -1.83 -6.43
C PHE A 114 -5.39 -0.82 -7.32
N SER A 115 -4.81 -0.53 -8.47
CA SER A 115 -5.37 0.33 -9.50
C SER A 115 -5.00 -0.20 -10.88
N GLU A 116 -5.97 -0.28 -11.79
CA GLU A 116 -5.74 -0.63 -13.19
C GLU A 116 -6.47 0.32 -14.12
N GLY A 117 -5.85 0.64 -15.26
CA GLY A 117 -6.42 1.59 -16.21
C GLY A 117 -6.61 2.99 -15.63
N GLY A 118 -5.90 3.36 -14.56
CA GLY A 118 -6.06 4.64 -13.85
C GLY A 118 -5.50 5.86 -14.59
N ARG A 119 -4.79 5.63 -15.71
CA ARG A 119 -4.21 6.67 -16.59
C ARG A 119 -3.45 7.72 -15.77
N THR A 120 -3.63 9.00 -16.09
CA THR A 120 -2.97 10.12 -15.39
C THR A 120 -3.66 10.54 -14.09
N VAL A 121 -4.73 9.87 -13.66
CA VAL A 121 -5.49 10.27 -12.47
C VAL A 121 -4.89 9.66 -11.22
N VAL A 122 -4.73 8.33 -11.19
CA VAL A 122 -4.14 7.59 -10.06
C VAL A 122 -2.94 6.74 -10.46
N GLY A 123 -2.62 6.65 -11.76
CA GLY A 123 -1.61 5.73 -12.25
C GLY A 123 -2.12 4.28 -12.29
N GLU A 124 -1.16 3.34 -12.30
CA GLU A 124 -1.41 1.91 -12.29
C GLU A 124 -0.45 1.27 -11.30
N GLY A 125 -0.93 0.24 -10.60
CA GLY A 125 -0.11 -0.56 -9.72
C GLY A 125 -0.85 -1.06 -8.50
N PHE A 126 -0.09 -1.75 -7.64
CA PHE A 126 -0.57 -2.25 -6.37
C PHE A 126 0.46 -1.98 -5.28
N SER A 127 -0.02 -2.02 -4.04
CA SER A 127 0.83 -2.12 -2.87
C SER A 127 0.18 -2.98 -1.80
N VAL A 128 1.01 -3.67 -1.03
CA VAL A 128 0.66 -4.38 0.19
C VAL A 128 1.57 -3.87 1.29
N SER A 129 0.98 -3.43 2.38
CA SER A 129 1.68 -2.92 3.55
C SER A 129 1.31 -3.71 4.78
N PHE A 130 2.31 -4.10 5.57
CA PHE A 130 2.14 -4.82 6.83
C PHE A 130 2.66 -3.98 7.98
N LEU A 131 1.87 -3.90 9.04
CA LEU A 131 2.17 -3.06 10.20
C LEU A 131 2.01 -3.89 11.46
N GLU A 132 3.09 -4.12 12.19
CA GLU A 132 3.02 -4.77 13.49
C GLU A 132 2.82 -3.73 14.57
N TYR A 133 1.69 -3.79 15.25
CA TYR A 133 1.44 -2.89 16.37
C TYR A 133 1.64 -3.61 17.70
N GLY A 134 2.43 -3.00 18.58
CA GLY A 134 2.48 -3.31 20.02
C GLY A 134 1.74 -2.28 20.86
N SER A 135 2.21 -2.02 22.08
CA SER A 135 1.62 -1.03 22.98
C SER A 135 1.98 0.42 22.65
N ALA A 136 2.84 0.66 21.66
CA ALA A 136 3.27 1.99 21.23
C ALA A 136 2.32 2.61 20.20
N VAL A 137 2.38 3.95 20.04
CA VAL A 137 1.61 4.72 19.06
C VAL A 137 1.88 4.23 17.65
N GLU A 138 3.17 4.09 17.34
CA GLU A 138 3.69 3.72 16.03
C GLU A 138 3.82 2.20 15.89
N PRO A 139 3.76 1.68 14.65
CA PRO A 139 4.12 0.29 14.39
C PRO A 139 5.56 0.01 14.84
N ILE A 140 5.78 -1.18 15.39
CA ILE A 140 7.13 -1.68 15.74
C ILE A 140 7.87 -2.06 14.46
N HIS A 141 7.15 -2.68 13.53
CA HIS A 141 7.66 -3.11 12.25
C HIS A 141 6.69 -2.69 11.14
N GLU A 142 7.26 -2.27 10.02
CA GLU A 142 6.54 -1.90 8.82
C GLU A 142 7.27 -2.50 7.61
N LEU A 143 6.51 -3.22 6.78
CA LEU A 143 6.97 -3.82 5.53
C LEU A 143 6.05 -3.37 4.41
N HIS A 144 6.63 -3.05 3.25
CA HIS A 144 5.89 -2.66 2.06
C HIS A 144 6.38 -3.43 0.85
N PHE A 145 5.44 -3.91 0.05
CA PHE A 145 5.70 -4.51 -1.26
C PHE A 145 4.76 -3.92 -2.30
N GLY A 146 5.22 -3.73 -3.53
CA GLY A 146 4.36 -3.21 -4.60
C GLY A 146 5.07 -3.16 -5.94
N MET A 147 4.50 -2.37 -6.85
CA MET A 147 5.08 -2.17 -8.20
C MET A 147 6.46 -1.50 -8.15
N ASN A 148 6.70 -0.65 -7.17
CA ASN A 148 7.98 0.00 -6.91
C ASN A 148 8.31 -0.20 -5.44
N ASN A 149 9.48 -0.77 -5.18
CA ASN A 149 9.99 -0.97 -3.82
C ASN A 149 11.14 -0.01 -3.63
N ASP A 150 10.93 0.99 -2.79
CA ASP A 150 11.80 2.16 -2.71
C ASP A 150 12.60 2.17 -1.40
N TYR A 151 13.85 2.62 -1.49
CA TYR A 151 14.69 2.97 -0.35
C TYR A 151 15.33 4.33 -0.60
N LYS A 152 15.23 5.25 0.36
CA LYS A 152 15.73 6.63 0.23
C LYS A 152 16.99 6.83 1.06
N ILE A 153 18.06 7.32 0.44
CA ILE A 153 19.29 7.76 1.10
C ILE A 153 19.56 9.20 0.69
N GLY A 154 19.62 10.12 1.66
CA GLY A 154 19.75 11.55 1.37
C GLY A 154 18.59 12.03 0.50
N GLU A 155 18.87 12.54 -0.70
CA GLU A 155 17.86 12.93 -1.70
C GLU A 155 17.70 11.92 -2.85
N THR A 156 18.37 10.77 -2.77
CA THR A 156 18.32 9.74 -3.80
C THR A 156 17.33 8.66 -3.39
N THR A 157 16.27 8.47 -4.18
CA THR A 157 15.38 7.31 -4.08
C THR A 157 15.87 6.23 -5.03
N LEU A 158 16.06 5.03 -4.49
CA LEU A 158 16.49 3.84 -5.21
C LEU A 158 15.32 2.88 -5.28
N THR A 159 14.97 2.45 -6.48
CA THR A 159 13.77 1.67 -6.75
C THR A 159 14.13 0.31 -7.31
N TYR A 160 13.59 -0.75 -6.71
CA TYR A 160 13.54 -2.08 -7.30
C TYR A 160 12.12 -2.31 -7.86
N PRO A 161 11.92 -2.16 -9.19
CA PRO A 161 10.61 -2.27 -9.80
C PRO A 161 10.18 -3.74 -9.91
N ALA A 162 8.86 -3.96 -9.90
CA ALA A 162 8.26 -5.23 -10.28
C ALA A 162 8.72 -5.66 -11.69
N GLN A 163 8.85 -6.97 -11.89
CA GLN A 163 9.34 -7.54 -13.15
C GLN A 163 8.21 -8.10 -14.03
N LEU A 164 7.01 -8.21 -13.46
CA LEU A 164 5.81 -8.71 -14.14
C LEU A 164 4.73 -7.62 -14.26
N PRO A 165 3.75 -7.80 -15.16
CA PRO A 165 2.53 -7.01 -15.14
C PRO A 165 1.86 -7.06 -13.75
N GLN A 166 1.20 -5.97 -13.36
CA GLN A 166 0.74 -5.77 -11.99
C GLN A 166 -0.14 -6.88 -11.40
N ARG A 167 -0.98 -7.54 -12.21
CA ARG A 167 -1.83 -8.65 -11.76
C ARG A 167 -0.99 -9.90 -11.49
N ASP A 168 -0.08 -10.21 -12.40
CA ASP A 168 0.82 -11.36 -12.30
C ASP A 168 1.79 -11.18 -11.12
N GLU A 169 2.29 -9.95 -10.92
CA GLU A 169 3.15 -9.62 -9.78
C GLU A 169 2.37 -9.75 -8.46
N LEU A 170 1.15 -9.19 -8.36
CA LEU A 170 0.31 -9.33 -7.17
C LEU A 170 0.01 -10.81 -6.86
N ALA A 171 -0.23 -11.63 -7.88
CA ALA A 171 -0.49 -13.06 -7.73
C ALA A 171 0.63 -13.80 -6.97
N LEU A 172 1.89 -13.37 -7.12
CA LEU A 172 3.03 -13.94 -6.38
C LEU A 172 2.94 -13.72 -4.86
N TYR A 173 2.30 -12.63 -4.41
CA TYR A 173 2.17 -12.32 -2.98
C TYR A 173 0.95 -12.99 -2.34
N ILE A 174 -0.15 -13.10 -3.08
CA ILE A 174 -1.46 -13.52 -2.54
C ILE A 174 -1.72 -15.03 -2.66
N ALA A 175 -0.85 -15.78 -3.36
CA ALA A 175 -1.07 -17.20 -3.59
C ALA A 175 -1.02 -18.04 -2.30
N SER A 176 -0.08 -17.77 -1.40
CA SER A 176 0.06 -18.43 -0.11
C SER A 176 0.99 -17.65 0.83
N PRO A 177 1.01 -17.95 2.14
CA PRO A 177 2.01 -17.40 3.05
C PRO A 177 3.45 -17.61 2.56
N GLU A 178 3.78 -18.81 2.07
CA GLU A 178 5.13 -19.12 1.56
C GLU A 178 5.45 -18.34 0.29
N SER A 179 4.44 -18.05 -0.54
CA SER A 179 4.61 -17.23 -1.74
C SER A 179 4.91 -15.78 -1.36
N LEU A 180 4.20 -15.22 -0.36
CA LEU A 180 4.51 -13.92 0.24
C LEU A 180 5.95 -13.88 0.78
N LEU A 181 6.37 -14.89 1.54
CA LEU A 181 7.74 -14.99 2.05
C LEU A 181 8.76 -15.01 0.91
N SER A 182 8.57 -15.90 -0.07
CA SER A 182 9.50 -16.08 -1.19
C SER A 182 9.63 -14.81 -2.00
N GLN A 183 8.51 -14.19 -2.40
CA GLN A 183 8.53 -12.98 -3.22
C GLN A 183 9.06 -11.78 -2.44
N GLY A 184 8.68 -11.63 -1.17
CA GLY A 184 9.22 -10.58 -0.31
C GLY A 184 10.74 -10.69 -0.13
N GLN A 185 11.29 -11.90 -0.02
CA GLN A 185 12.76 -12.08 0.04
C GLN A 185 13.46 -11.72 -1.28
N ILE A 186 12.87 -12.05 -2.43
CA ILE A 186 13.39 -11.67 -3.75
C ILE A 186 13.47 -10.14 -3.84
N VAL A 187 12.39 -9.45 -3.49
CA VAL A 187 12.33 -7.98 -3.54
C VAL A 187 13.31 -7.33 -2.57
N LEU A 188 13.36 -7.76 -1.31
CA LEU A 188 14.28 -7.19 -0.32
C LEU A 188 15.74 -7.39 -0.72
N THR A 189 16.07 -8.56 -1.29
CA THR A 189 17.43 -8.85 -1.78
C THR A 189 17.78 -7.97 -2.99
N GLY A 190 16.89 -7.90 -3.98
CA GLY A 190 17.11 -7.08 -5.17
C GLY A 190 17.22 -5.59 -4.87
N LEU A 191 16.43 -5.09 -3.92
CA LEU A 191 16.52 -3.71 -3.45
C LEU A 191 17.83 -3.47 -2.68
N ALA A 192 18.24 -4.39 -1.81
CA ALA A 192 19.53 -4.29 -1.10
C ALA A 192 20.72 -4.26 -2.07
N GLU A 193 20.71 -5.10 -3.11
CA GLU A 193 21.73 -5.10 -4.16
C GLU A 193 21.74 -3.78 -4.96
N THR A 194 20.55 -3.25 -5.28
CA THR A 194 20.40 -1.94 -5.94
C THR A 194 20.99 -0.82 -5.09
N VAL A 195 20.74 -0.85 -3.78
CA VAL A 195 21.28 0.12 -2.82
C VAL A 195 22.80 0.03 -2.71
N GLN A 196 23.32 -1.18 -2.57
CA GLN A 196 24.76 -1.42 -2.48
C GLN A 196 25.48 -0.93 -3.74
N ALA A 197 24.95 -1.25 -4.93
CA ALA A 197 25.51 -0.81 -6.20
C ALA A 197 25.55 0.72 -6.33
N ALA A 198 24.50 1.43 -5.89
CA ALA A 198 24.46 2.89 -5.92
C ALA A 198 25.46 3.54 -4.95
N LEU A 199 25.63 2.96 -3.75
CA LEU A 199 26.62 3.38 -2.79
C LEU A 199 28.05 3.17 -3.32
N ASP A 200 28.35 1.99 -3.88
CA ASP A 200 29.68 1.68 -4.44
C ASP A 200 30.00 2.48 -5.71
N ALA A 201 28.99 2.92 -6.45
CA ALA A 201 29.15 3.81 -7.59
C ALA A 201 29.27 5.29 -7.21
N HIS A 202 29.17 5.64 -5.91
CA HIS A 202 29.19 7.02 -5.40
C HIS A 202 28.13 7.94 -6.06
N THR A 203 26.97 7.39 -6.45
CA THR A 203 25.92 8.15 -7.15
C THR A 203 24.91 8.80 -6.22
N ILE A 204 25.00 8.52 -4.92
CA ILE A 204 24.05 9.04 -3.92
C ILE A 204 24.37 10.47 -3.57
N THR A 205 23.32 11.29 -3.55
CA THR A 205 23.39 12.70 -3.20
C THR A 205 22.58 13.02 -1.95
N THR A 206 23.03 14.05 -1.22
CA THR A 206 22.33 14.63 -0.08
C THR A 206 22.23 16.15 -0.24
N CYS A 207 21.37 16.78 0.56
CA CYS A 207 21.20 18.22 0.61
C CYS A 207 22.15 18.85 1.63
N GLU A 208 22.91 19.86 1.20
CA GLU A 208 23.45 20.88 2.09
C GLU A 208 22.45 22.03 2.18
N TYR A 209 21.79 22.15 3.35
CA TYR A 209 20.79 23.17 3.58
C TYR A 209 21.43 24.50 4.00
N GLY A 210 21.03 25.57 3.32
CA GLY A 210 21.37 26.93 3.72
C GLY A 210 20.72 27.35 5.05
N PRO A 211 20.94 28.61 5.49
CA PRO A 211 20.33 29.12 6.70
C PRO A 211 18.79 29.18 6.57
N TYR A 212 18.10 28.73 7.61
CA TYR A 212 16.64 28.85 7.71
C TYR A 212 16.26 30.21 8.30
N ASN A 213 15.42 30.95 7.59
CA ASN A 213 15.07 32.34 7.94
C ASN A 213 13.83 32.47 8.84
N ASN A 214 13.25 31.35 9.31
CA ASN A 214 12.00 31.31 10.10
C ASN A 214 10.79 31.99 9.40
N ASP A 215 10.79 32.05 8.07
CA ASP A 215 9.72 32.63 7.23
C ASP A 215 8.73 31.58 6.72
N GLY A 216 8.90 30.32 7.15
CA GLY A 216 8.11 29.18 6.68
C GLY A 216 8.54 28.65 5.31
N ILE A 217 9.63 29.18 4.72
CA ILE A 217 10.17 28.70 3.45
C ILE A 217 11.37 27.80 3.76
N PRO A 218 11.35 26.51 3.34
CA PRO A 218 12.49 25.62 3.53
C PRO A 218 13.78 26.25 2.99
N PRO A 219 14.92 26.09 3.69
CA PRO A 219 16.18 26.64 3.23
C PRO A 219 16.56 26.05 1.86
N ALA A 220 17.29 26.83 1.06
CA ALA A 220 17.79 26.34 -0.21
C ALA A 220 18.64 25.09 0.00
N CYS A 221 18.32 24.02 -0.74
CA CYS A 221 19.12 22.81 -0.79
C CYS A 221 20.10 22.89 -1.96
N THR A 222 21.39 22.72 -1.67
CA THR A 222 22.41 22.46 -2.68
C THR A 222 22.77 20.98 -2.65
N LEU A 223 22.52 20.26 -3.75
CA LEU A 223 22.84 18.84 -3.82
C LEU A 223 24.35 18.64 -3.88
N ARG A 224 24.84 17.68 -3.10
CA ARG A 224 26.23 17.22 -3.13
C ARG A 224 26.31 15.70 -2.98
N PRO A 225 27.39 15.04 -3.44
CA PRO A 225 27.65 13.65 -3.09
C PRO A 225 27.78 13.45 -1.57
N LEU A 226 27.56 12.22 -1.13
CA LEU A 226 27.93 11.82 0.22
C LEU A 226 29.45 11.93 0.42
N THR A 227 29.86 12.31 1.63
CA THR A 227 31.24 12.13 2.08
C THR A 227 31.52 10.65 2.34
N ALA A 228 32.80 10.25 2.43
CA ALA A 228 33.16 8.86 2.71
C ALA A 228 32.61 8.35 4.06
N GLU A 229 32.50 9.22 5.07
CA GLU A 229 31.91 8.88 6.36
C GLU A 229 30.40 8.67 6.27
N GLU A 230 29.69 9.58 5.58
CA GLU A 230 28.25 9.44 5.33
C GLU A 230 27.92 8.20 4.50
N GLU A 231 28.74 7.87 3.50
CA GLU A 231 28.55 6.66 2.69
C GLU A 231 28.74 5.39 3.51
N GLN A 232 29.77 5.34 4.38
CA GLN A 232 29.99 4.18 5.24
C GLN A 232 28.87 4.00 6.27
N ALA A 233 28.35 5.12 6.80
CA ALA A 233 27.17 5.10 7.67
C ALA A 233 25.94 4.58 6.92
N ALA A 234 25.69 5.07 5.70
CA ALA A 234 24.58 4.65 4.86
C ALA A 234 24.66 3.16 4.48
N LYS A 235 25.86 2.63 4.17
CA LYS A 235 26.08 1.19 3.96
C LYS A 235 25.67 0.38 5.19
N THR A 236 26.15 0.79 6.36
CA THR A 236 25.87 0.09 7.63
C THR A 236 24.37 0.12 7.97
N GLU A 237 23.73 1.27 7.79
CA GLU A 237 22.28 1.44 8.01
C GLU A 237 21.47 0.59 7.04
N ALA A 238 21.79 0.60 5.75
CA ALA A 238 21.12 -0.21 4.74
C ALA A 238 21.26 -1.71 5.03
N GLU A 239 22.48 -2.18 5.31
CA GLU A 239 22.74 -3.59 5.67
C GLU A 239 21.90 -4.02 6.89
N GLN A 240 21.86 -3.21 7.94
CA GLN A 240 21.07 -3.49 9.13
C GLN A 240 19.56 -3.46 8.84
N PHE A 241 19.10 -2.48 8.06
CA PHE A 241 17.70 -2.35 7.66
C PHE A 241 17.24 -3.60 6.91
N PHE A 242 17.93 -3.99 5.83
CA PHE A 242 17.53 -5.13 5.02
C PHE A 242 17.63 -6.45 5.78
N ALA A 243 18.67 -6.65 6.59
CA ALA A 243 18.78 -7.82 7.45
C ALA A 243 17.60 -7.94 8.44
N ASN A 244 17.21 -6.82 9.06
CA ASN A 244 16.06 -6.78 9.97
C ASN A 244 14.75 -7.04 9.23
N GLN A 245 14.52 -6.40 8.07
CA GLN A 245 13.29 -6.58 7.27
C GLN A 245 13.14 -8.04 6.80
N GLN A 246 14.23 -8.66 6.35
CA GLN A 246 14.24 -10.07 5.95
C GLN A 246 13.95 -11.01 7.14
N ALA A 247 14.53 -10.73 8.32
CA ALA A 247 14.27 -11.51 9.53
C ALA A 247 12.81 -11.40 9.96
N VAL A 248 12.26 -10.17 10.01
CA VAL A 248 10.86 -9.93 10.37
C VAL A 248 9.92 -10.65 9.41
N LEU A 249 10.16 -10.57 8.10
CA LEU A 249 9.37 -11.30 7.11
C LEU A 249 9.45 -12.81 7.36
N ALA A 250 10.66 -13.37 7.51
CA ALA A 250 10.86 -14.81 7.71
C ALA A 250 10.18 -15.34 8.98
N GLU A 251 10.16 -14.55 10.05
CA GLU A 251 9.56 -14.94 11.33
C GLU A 251 8.04 -14.77 11.37
N ASN A 252 7.48 -13.86 10.56
CA ASN A 252 6.09 -13.40 10.72
C ASN A 252 5.20 -13.55 9.47
N TYR A 253 5.69 -14.10 8.36
CA TYR A 253 4.96 -14.15 7.09
C TYR A 253 3.57 -14.79 7.19
N GLU A 254 3.37 -15.81 8.04
CA GLU A 254 2.05 -16.41 8.26
C GLU A 254 1.05 -15.41 8.88
N GLY A 255 1.49 -14.66 9.90
CA GLY A 255 0.67 -13.64 10.56
C GLY A 255 0.38 -12.45 9.65
N MET A 256 1.37 -12.04 8.85
CA MET A 256 1.20 -11.03 7.80
C MET A 256 0.18 -11.47 6.77
N PHE A 257 0.32 -12.68 6.22
CA PHE A 257 -0.61 -13.22 5.21
C PHE A 257 -2.03 -13.35 5.77
N ALA A 258 -2.18 -13.82 7.02
CA ALA A 258 -3.47 -13.85 7.68
C ALA A 258 -4.09 -12.45 7.82
N ALA A 259 -3.29 -11.42 8.14
CA ALA A 259 -3.75 -10.04 8.19
C ALA A 259 -4.16 -9.51 6.81
N LEU A 260 -3.44 -9.91 5.74
CA LEU A 260 -3.77 -9.57 4.37
C LEU A 260 -5.12 -10.17 3.94
N GLU A 261 -5.34 -11.46 4.20
CA GLU A 261 -6.62 -12.13 3.92
C GLU A 261 -7.77 -11.55 4.76
N LYS A 262 -7.48 -10.99 5.95
CA LYS A 262 -8.46 -10.21 6.72
C LYS A 262 -8.75 -8.86 6.07
N ALA A 263 -7.73 -8.14 5.58
CA ALA A 263 -7.93 -6.88 4.87
C ALA A 263 -8.78 -7.10 3.62
N PHE A 264 -8.42 -8.08 2.79
CA PHE A 264 -9.12 -8.42 1.57
C PHE A 264 -8.99 -9.93 1.27
N PRO A 265 -10.10 -10.69 1.20
CA PRO A 265 -10.03 -12.15 0.99
C PRO A 265 -9.84 -12.47 -0.50
N PHE A 266 -8.58 -12.58 -0.92
CA PHE A 266 -8.22 -12.70 -2.33
C PHE A 266 -8.77 -13.98 -2.97
N GLN A 267 -8.78 -15.09 -2.23
CA GLN A 267 -9.26 -16.37 -2.76
C GLN A 267 -10.72 -16.32 -3.23
N THR A 268 -11.55 -15.50 -2.58
CA THR A 268 -12.97 -15.37 -2.93
C THR A 268 -13.25 -14.20 -3.85
N CYS A 269 -12.55 -13.07 -3.67
CA CYS A 269 -12.86 -11.84 -4.39
C CYS A 269 -12.00 -11.56 -5.61
N TRP A 270 -10.84 -12.21 -5.71
CA TRP A 270 -9.82 -11.93 -6.72
C TRP A 270 -9.65 -13.06 -7.72
N ALA A 271 -10.59 -14.01 -7.77
CA ALA A 271 -10.53 -15.18 -8.64
C ALA A 271 -10.18 -14.76 -10.08
N GLU A 272 -9.11 -15.34 -10.61
CA GLU A 272 -8.60 -15.09 -11.95
C GLU A 272 -9.65 -15.52 -12.99
N GLU A 273 -10.02 -14.59 -13.88
CA GLU A 273 -10.71 -14.89 -15.14
C GLU A 273 -9.70 -15.22 -16.25
#